data_AF-A0A4Y8SXY5-F1
#
_entry.id   AF-A0A4Y8SXY5-F1
#
_cell.length_a   1.000
_cell.length_b   1.000
_cell.length_c   1.000
_cell.angle_alpha   90.00
_cell.angle_beta   90.00
_cell.angle_gamma   90.00
#
_symmetry.space_group_name_H-M   'P 1'
#
loop_
_entity.id
_entity.type
_entity.pdbx_description
1 polymer ?
#
loop_
_entity_poly.entity_id
_entity_poly.type
_entity_poly.pdbx_seq_one_letter_code
_entity_poly.pdbx_strand_id
1 'polypeptide(L)'
;MSPYSASPKITEKKGQSTWLDLQLPDLRTLDRAWRAPTVEELIAADNHLVAVDLVAYHLGLNTSSMYSRGIDTPLGVVQIRHSCIAHIVEKRQDARERFARVALDTLTGPFEVWRVAYSNDTHRLAFIGAYESKRQMLVIVTLEQGKLLWNFMQCDAKALNKRRHGELLYQRYEFLPGKEKGHCEQWP
;
A
#
# COMPACT_ATOMS: atom_id res chain seq x y z
N MET A 1 -1.33 -18.58 40.40
CA MET A 1 -2.07 -17.64 39.53
C MET A 1 -1.07 -17.08 38.53
N SER A 2 -1.24 -17.37 37.24
CA SER A 2 -0.28 -16.97 36.20
C SER A 2 -0.78 -15.69 35.51
N PRO A 3 -0.10 -14.53 35.60
CA PRO A 3 -0.57 -13.30 35.00
C PRO A 3 0.20 -13.03 33.70
N TYR A 4 -0.04 -13.85 32.68
CA TYR A 4 0.37 -13.52 31.31
C TYR A 4 -0.76 -13.88 30.35
N SER A 5 -1.88 -13.16 30.50
CA SER A 5 -2.85 -13.04 29.42
C SER A 5 -2.15 -12.27 28.30
N ALA A 6 -1.57 -12.99 27.34
CA ALA A 6 -0.97 -12.36 26.16
C ALA A 6 -2.01 -11.41 25.54
N SER A 7 -1.62 -10.15 25.34
CA SER A 7 -2.52 -9.16 24.71
C SER A 7 -3.02 -9.73 23.38
N PRO A 8 -4.32 -9.61 23.08
CA PRO A 8 -4.89 -10.18 21.88
C PRO A 8 -4.17 -9.62 20.65
N LYS A 9 -3.81 -10.53 19.73
CA LYS A 9 -3.14 -10.17 18.48
C LYS A 9 -4.05 -9.22 17.68
N ILE A 10 -3.54 -8.04 17.34
CA ILE A 10 -4.24 -7.06 16.51
C ILE A 10 -4.35 -7.60 15.08
N THR A 11 -5.57 -7.74 14.56
CA THR A 11 -5.86 -8.23 13.21
C THR A 11 -6.87 -7.34 12.49
N GLU A 12 -6.89 -7.37 11.15
CA GLU A 12 -7.94 -6.71 10.36
C GLU A 12 -9.33 -7.23 10.78
N LYS A 13 -10.31 -6.33 10.92
CA LYS A 13 -11.69 -6.69 11.27
C LYS A 13 -12.34 -7.45 10.12
N LYS A 14 -13.05 -8.53 10.41
CA LYS A 14 -13.73 -9.35 9.40
C LYS A 14 -15.01 -8.67 8.90
N GLY A 15 -15.45 -9.03 7.69
CA GLY A 15 -16.73 -8.60 7.12
C GLY A 15 -16.76 -7.14 6.62
N GLN A 16 -15.59 -6.52 6.44
CA GLN A 16 -15.49 -5.21 5.82
C GLN A 16 -15.83 -5.29 4.32
N SER A 17 -16.47 -4.26 3.77
CA SER A 17 -16.76 -4.13 2.34
C SER A 17 -15.47 -4.30 1.53
N THR A 18 -15.58 -4.94 0.38
CA THR A 18 -14.47 -5.28 -0.50
C THR A 18 -14.62 -4.61 -1.85
N TRP A 19 -13.56 -4.64 -2.65
CA TRP A 19 -13.60 -4.20 -4.05
C TRP A 19 -14.69 -4.89 -4.89
N LEU A 20 -15.09 -6.12 -4.55
CA LEU A 20 -16.20 -6.81 -5.22
C LEU A 20 -17.54 -6.14 -4.91
N ASP A 21 -17.77 -5.79 -3.65
CA ASP A 21 -19.00 -5.13 -3.20
C ASP A 21 -19.16 -3.75 -3.86
N LEU A 22 -18.03 -3.08 -4.11
CA LEU A 22 -17.96 -1.80 -4.81
C LEU A 22 -17.86 -1.93 -6.35
N GLN A 23 -17.95 -3.15 -6.90
CA GLN A 23 -17.88 -3.43 -8.34
C GLN A 23 -16.64 -2.86 -9.03
N LEU A 24 -15.52 -2.78 -8.31
CA LEU A 24 -14.28 -2.23 -8.85
C LEU A 24 -13.57 -3.23 -9.77
N PRO A 25 -12.68 -2.77 -10.67
CA PRO A 25 -11.95 -3.64 -11.58
C PRO A 25 -11.07 -4.65 -10.83
N ASP A 26 -10.96 -5.89 -11.35
CA ASP A 26 -10.00 -6.88 -10.83
C ASP A 26 -8.57 -6.49 -11.25
N LEU A 27 -7.65 -6.32 -10.28
CA LEU A 27 -6.25 -6.00 -10.55
C LEU A 27 -5.52 -7.01 -11.44
N ARG A 28 -6.01 -8.26 -11.53
CA ARG A 28 -5.42 -9.32 -12.39
C ARG A 28 -5.64 -9.06 -13.87
N THR A 29 -6.72 -8.37 -14.22
CA THR A 29 -7.12 -8.07 -15.60
C THR A 29 -7.17 -6.57 -15.86
N LEU A 30 -6.60 -5.77 -14.95
CA LEU A 30 -6.56 -4.32 -15.07
C LEU A 30 -5.81 -3.89 -16.33
N ASP A 31 -6.44 -3.01 -17.10
CA ASP A 31 -5.90 -2.45 -18.34
C ASP A 31 -4.53 -1.80 -18.09
N ARG A 32 -3.64 -1.92 -19.07
CA ARG A 32 -2.33 -1.29 -19.06
C ARG A 32 -2.44 0.22 -18.87
N ALA A 33 -3.40 0.88 -19.50
CA ALA A 33 -3.60 2.32 -19.43
C ALA A 33 -3.89 2.84 -18.00
N TRP A 34 -4.33 1.96 -17.10
CA TRP A 34 -4.62 2.32 -15.71
C TRP A 34 -3.47 1.99 -14.75
N ARG A 35 -2.43 1.32 -15.23
CA ARG A 35 -1.23 0.97 -14.47
C ARG A 35 -0.22 2.11 -14.53
N ALA A 36 0.49 2.31 -13.43
CA ALA A 36 1.66 3.15 -13.43
C ALA A 36 2.81 2.45 -14.20
N PRO A 37 3.72 3.20 -14.84
CA PRO A 37 4.93 2.64 -15.44
C PRO A 37 5.75 1.84 -14.42
N THR A 38 6.47 0.84 -14.89
CA THR A 38 7.37 0.07 -14.01
C THR A 38 8.44 0.97 -13.39
N VAL A 39 8.57 0.91 -12.08
CA VAL A 39 9.65 1.56 -11.32
C VAL A 39 10.79 0.56 -11.14
N GLU A 40 12.03 1.01 -11.40
CA GLU A 40 13.23 0.19 -11.26
C GLU A 40 13.41 -0.31 -9.82
N GLU A 41 13.59 -1.63 -9.68
CA GLU A 41 13.93 -2.27 -8.41
C GLU A 41 15.40 -2.04 -8.07
N LEU A 42 15.71 -1.73 -6.82
CA LEU A 42 17.09 -1.59 -6.37
C LEU A 42 17.77 -2.96 -6.23
N ILE A 43 19.10 -2.92 -6.18
CA ILE A 43 19.92 -4.06 -5.79
C ILE A 43 19.65 -4.37 -4.31
N ALA A 44 19.55 -5.65 -3.99
CA ALA A 44 19.37 -6.10 -2.61
C ALA A 44 20.58 -5.70 -1.77
N ALA A 45 20.34 -5.25 -0.55
CA ALA A 45 21.42 -4.94 0.38
C ALA A 45 21.97 -6.22 1.03
N ASP A 46 23.29 -6.26 1.23
CA ASP A 46 24.00 -7.43 1.79
C ASP A 46 23.61 -7.72 3.24
N ASN A 47 23.23 -6.69 4.00
CA ASN A 47 22.88 -6.82 5.41
C ASN A 47 21.77 -5.85 5.81
N HIS A 48 21.26 -6.05 7.04
CA HIS A 48 20.12 -5.30 7.55
C HIS A 48 20.39 -3.80 7.69
N LEU A 49 21.58 -3.40 8.15
CA LEU A 49 21.94 -1.98 8.31
C LEU A 49 21.94 -1.27 6.96
N VAL A 50 22.60 -1.86 5.96
CA VAL A 50 22.62 -1.32 4.59
C VAL A 50 21.22 -1.28 3.99
N ALA A 51 20.36 -2.25 4.30
CA ALA A 51 18.96 -2.23 3.85
C ALA A 51 18.17 -1.07 4.47
N VAL A 52 18.40 -0.76 5.75
CA VAL A 52 17.79 0.40 6.42
C VAL A 52 18.25 1.69 5.76
N ASP A 53 19.56 1.85 5.56
CA ASP A 53 20.12 3.05 4.93
C ASP A 53 19.62 3.23 3.51
N LEU A 54 19.51 2.14 2.74
CA LEU A 54 19.00 2.17 1.36
C LEU A 54 17.53 2.62 1.30
N VAL A 55 16.68 2.10 2.21
CA VAL A 55 15.29 2.55 2.31
C VAL A 55 15.22 4.01 2.75
N ALA A 56 15.98 4.39 3.78
CA ALA A 56 16.01 5.76 4.29
C ALA A 56 16.38 6.74 3.17
N TYR A 57 17.45 6.46 2.43
CA TYR A 57 17.90 7.27 1.30
C TYR A 57 16.82 7.37 0.19
N HIS A 58 16.21 6.26 -0.20
CA HIS A 58 15.21 6.30 -1.27
C HIS A 58 13.85 6.89 -0.86
N LEU A 59 13.55 6.93 0.44
CA LEU A 59 12.43 7.69 0.99
C LEU A 59 12.79 9.16 1.28
N GLY A 60 14.04 9.53 1.02
CA GLY A 60 14.56 10.89 1.08
C GLY A 60 15.07 11.32 2.45
N LEU A 61 15.29 10.41 3.39
CA LEU A 61 16.03 10.64 4.65
C LEU A 61 17.54 10.65 4.36
N ASN A 62 18.00 11.61 3.56
CA ASN A 62 19.33 11.57 2.94
C ASN A 62 20.44 12.21 3.77
N THR A 63 20.11 12.76 4.93
CA THR A 63 21.06 13.41 5.82
C THR A 63 21.00 12.77 7.20
N SER A 64 22.16 12.56 7.83
CA SER A 64 22.27 11.86 9.11
C SER A 64 21.53 12.56 10.26
N SER A 65 21.18 13.84 10.11
CA SER A 65 20.38 14.61 11.07
C SER A 65 18.87 14.54 10.81
N MET A 66 18.43 13.99 9.67
CA MET A 66 17.01 13.90 9.33
C MET A 66 16.42 12.57 9.80
N TYR A 67 15.78 12.62 10.96
CA TYR A 67 15.13 11.44 11.57
C TYR A 67 13.71 11.19 11.06
N SER A 68 13.09 12.19 10.44
CA SER A 68 11.75 12.09 9.87
C SER A 68 11.54 13.02 8.68
N ARG A 69 10.64 12.63 7.78
CA ARG A 69 10.22 13.43 6.62
C ARG A 69 8.72 13.26 6.37
N GLY A 70 8.06 14.35 6.01
CA GLY A 70 6.70 14.32 5.45
C GLY A 70 6.72 14.10 3.93
N ILE A 71 5.84 13.22 3.45
CA ILE A 71 5.54 13.00 2.04
C ILE A 71 4.11 13.44 1.78
N ASP A 72 3.91 14.33 0.81
CA ASP A 72 2.59 14.71 0.35
C ASP A 72 1.93 13.55 -0.40
N THR A 73 0.67 13.26 -0.04
CA THR A 73 -0.15 12.24 -0.67
C THR A 73 -1.53 12.82 -0.99
N PRO A 74 -2.35 12.16 -1.84
CA PRO A 74 -3.73 12.60 -2.07
C PRO A 74 -4.59 12.66 -0.81
N LEU A 75 -4.22 11.95 0.27
CA LEU A 75 -4.90 12.02 1.56
C LEU A 75 -4.14 12.89 2.57
N GLY A 76 -3.23 13.77 2.15
CA GLY A 76 -2.42 14.63 3.00
C GLY A 76 -1.10 13.99 3.45
N VAL A 77 -0.36 14.70 4.31
CA VAL A 77 1.03 14.34 4.62
C VAL A 77 1.13 13.02 5.39
N VAL A 78 1.94 12.10 4.87
CA VAL A 78 2.40 10.87 5.55
C VAL A 78 3.81 11.09 6.07
N GLN A 79 4.02 10.88 7.36
CA GLN A 79 5.33 10.92 7.98
C GLN A 79 6.08 9.60 7.76
N ILE A 80 7.36 9.71 7.48
CA ILE A 80 8.33 8.61 7.44
C ILE A 80 9.31 8.87 8.57
N ARG A 81 9.56 7.85 9.41
CA ARG A 81 10.51 7.93 10.52
C ARG A 81 11.57 6.86 10.36
N HIS A 82 12.82 7.21 10.61
CA HIS A 82 13.94 6.29 10.56
C HIS A 82 13.72 5.06 11.48
N SER A 83 13.15 5.28 12.67
CA SER A 83 12.85 4.21 13.63
C SER A 83 11.88 3.14 13.10
N CYS A 84 11.03 3.48 12.13
CA CYS A 84 10.07 2.54 11.54
C CYS A 84 10.69 1.71 10.41
N ILE A 85 11.76 2.18 9.77
CA ILE A 85 12.37 1.53 8.61
C ILE A 85 12.99 0.19 8.96
N ALA A 86 13.66 0.10 10.12
CA ALA A 86 14.24 -1.16 10.60
C ALA A 86 13.20 -2.30 10.65
N HIS A 87 11.98 -2.01 11.10
CA HIS A 87 10.90 -2.99 11.12
C HIS A 87 10.46 -3.42 9.71
N ILE A 88 10.49 -2.51 8.72
CA ILE A 88 10.11 -2.84 7.34
C ILE A 88 11.04 -3.90 6.77
N VAL A 89 12.35 -3.76 6.96
CA VAL A 89 13.39 -4.62 6.36
C VAL A 89 13.90 -5.73 7.28
N GLU A 90 13.21 -5.97 8.40
CA GLU A 90 13.54 -7.00 9.39
C GLU A 90 13.65 -8.39 8.77
N LYS A 91 12.69 -8.75 7.91
CA LYS A 91 12.69 -10.03 7.17
C LYS A 91 13.58 -9.95 5.94
N ARG A 92 14.88 -10.23 6.09
CA ARG A 92 15.86 -10.11 5.01
C ARG A 92 15.55 -10.92 3.75
N GLN A 93 14.94 -12.10 3.88
CA GLN A 93 14.57 -12.91 2.71
C GLN A 93 13.56 -12.23 1.77
N ASP A 94 12.80 -11.25 2.26
CA ASP A 94 11.81 -10.52 1.45
C ASP A 94 12.49 -9.41 0.62
N ALA A 95 13.73 -9.02 0.97
CA ALA A 95 14.53 -7.96 0.36
C ALA A 95 13.71 -6.71 0.01
N ARG A 96 12.89 -6.24 0.98
CA ARG A 96 11.92 -5.17 0.76
C ARG A 96 12.57 -3.86 0.35
N GLU A 97 13.79 -3.59 0.79
CA GLU A 97 14.54 -2.39 0.43
C GLU A 97 14.59 -2.14 -1.07
N ARG A 98 14.60 -3.22 -1.87
CA ARG A 98 14.58 -3.18 -3.35
C ARG A 98 13.41 -2.38 -3.91
N PHE A 99 12.32 -2.28 -3.16
CA PHE A 99 11.07 -1.68 -3.58
C PHE A 99 10.82 -0.29 -2.96
N ALA A 100 11.82 0.31 -2.30
CA ALA A 100 11.66 1.62 -1.65
C ALA A 100 11.17 2.73 -2.60
N ARG A 101 11.69 2.76 -3.84
CA ARG A 101 11.23 3.71 -4.88
C ARG A 101 9.77 3.47 -5.27
N VAL A 102 9.38 2.20 -5.39
CA VAL A 102 8.00 1.81 -5.73
C VAL A 102 7.05 2.18 -4.58
N ALA A 103 7.49 2.04 -3.33
CA ALA A 103 6.72 2.45 -2.16
C ALA A 103 6.51 3.98 -2.11
N LEU A 104 7.56 4.76 -2.43
CA LEU A 104 7.45 6.22 -2.55
C LEU A 104 6.47 6.61 -3.65
N ASP A 105 6.60 6.02 -4.84
CA ASP A 105 5.68 6.26 -5.97
C ASP A 105 4.22 5.95 -5.59
N THR A 106 4.01 4.86 -4.85
CA THR A 106 2.69 4.44 -4.36
C THR A 106 2.09 5.43 -3.36
N LEU A 107 2.92 6.07 -2.52
CA LEU A 107 2.45 7.09 -1.57
C LEU A 107 2.03 8.37 -2.30
N THR A 108 2.81 8.79 -3.30
CA THR A 108 2.56 10.06 -4.03
C THR A 108 1.50 9.93 -5.10
N GLY A 109 1.37 8.76 -5.73
CA GLY A 109 0.45 8.48 -6.84
C GLY A 109 -0.26 7.13 -6.72
N PRO A 110 -0.96 6.84 -5.61
CA PRO A 110 -1.65 5.56 -5.44
C PRO A 110 -2.67 5.31 -6.55
N PHE A 111 -2.92 4.04 -6.84
CA PHE A 111 -4.07 3.61 -7.64
C PHE A 111 -5.36 3.75 -6.83
N GLU A 112 -5.34 3.27 -5.58
CA GLU A 112 -6.43 3.37 -4.61
C GLU A 112 -5.87 3.56 -3.20
N VAL A 113 -6.67 4.14 -2.29
CA VAL A 113 -6.38 4.17 -0.85
C VAL A 113 -7.60 3.71 -0.08
N TRP A 114 -7.41 2.71 0.78
CA TRP A 114 -8.46 2.10 1.59
C TRP A 114 -8.22 2.35 3.07
N ARG A 115 -9.28 2.67 3.82
CA ARG A 115 -9.28 2.71 5.28
C ARG A 115 -9.76 1.36 5.82
N VAL A 116 -8.85 0.65 6.48
CA VAL A 116 -9.05 -0.70 7.01
C VAL A 116 -9.19 -0.64 8.53
N ALA A 117 -10.29 -1.14 9.06
CA ALA A 117 -10.54 -1.31 10.49
C ALA A 117 -9.81 -2.53 11.05
N TYR A 118 -9.30 -2.41 12.28
CA TYR A 118 -8.62 -3.48 13.02
C TYR A 118 -9.40 -3.85 14.29
N SER A 119 -9.05 -4.98 14.89
CA SER A 119 -9.72 -5.58 16.05
C SER A 119 -9.57 -4.79 17.35
N ASN A 120 -8.65 -3.83 17.40
CA ASN A 120 -8.43 -2.91 18.52
C ASN A 120 -9.08 -1.53 18.28
N ASP A 121 -10.08 -1.48 17.39
CA ASP A 121 -10.80 -0.26 17.00
C ASP A 121 -9.93 0.85 16.40
N THR A 122 -8.68 0.55 16.04
CA THR A 122 -7.84 1.45 15.24
C THR A 122 -8.02 1.18 13.75
N HIS A 123 -7.54 2.14 12.95
CA HIS A 123 -7.61 2.08 11.50
C HIS A 123 -6.22 2.27 10.90
N ARG A 124 -5.99 1.64 9.77
CA ARG A 124 -4.81 1.87 8.94
C ARG A 124 -5.24 2.18 7.52
N LEU A 125 -4.42 2.94 6.81
CA LEU A 125 -4.60 3.17 5.38
C LEU A 125 -3.78 2.14 4.62
N ALA A 126 -4.39 1.53 3.62
CA ALA A 126 -3.75 0.68 2.62
C ALA A 126 -3.70 1.43 1.30
N PHE A 127 -2.53 1.93 0.94
CA PHE A 127 -2.24 2.51 -0.36
C PHE A 127 -1.90 1.38 -1.32
N ILE A 128 -2.57 1.38 -2.46
CA ILE A 128 -2.50 0.34 -3.48
C ILE A 128 -1.74 0.91 -4.67
N GLY A 129 -0.61 0.32 -5.04
CA GLY A 129 0.15 0.67 -6.23
C GLY A 129 0.00 -0.40 -7.31
N ALA A 130 -0.60 -0.04 -8.44
CA ALA A 130 -0.78 -0.92 -9.59
C ALA A 130 0.16 -0.53 -10.72
N TYR A 131 1.03 -1.45 -11.16
CA TYR A 131 2.14 -1.19 -12.07
C TYR A 131 2.13 -2.10 -13.29
N GLU A 132 2.80 -1.68 -14.36
CA GLU A 132 3.14 -2.48 -15.56
C GLU A 132 4.22 -3.55 -15.29
N SER A 133 4.17 -4.16 -14.11
CA SER A 133 5.12 -5.15 -13.59
C SER A 133 4.34 -6.35 -13.05
N LYS A 134 5.02 -7.49 -12.84
CA LYS A 134 4.44 -8.61 -12.08
C LYS A 134 4.25 -8.24 -10.61
N ARG A 135 5.12 -7.37 -10.07
CA ARG A 135 5.08 -6.91 -8.68
C ARG A 135 4.26 -5.63 -8.59
N GLN A 136 3.24 -5.70 -7.76
CA GLN A 136 2.42 -4.57 -7.31
C GLN A 136 2.89 -4.14 -5.92
N MET A 137 2.38 -3.02 -5.43
CA MET A 137 2.81 -2.47 -4.15
C MET A 137 1.64 -2.28 -3.19
N LEU A 138 1.86 -2.65 -1.94
CA LEU A 138 1.01 -2.30 -0.81
C LEU A 138 1.84 -1.43 0.13
N VAL A 139 1.36 -0.23 0.45
CA VAL A 139 1.93 0.61 1.51
C VAL A 139 0.90 0.77 2.62
N ILE A 140 1.30 0.46 3.85
CA ILE A 140 0.46 0.57 5.05
C ILE A 140 0.88 1.79 5.85
N VAL A 141 -0.09 2.64 6.15
CA VAL A 141 0.07 3.83 6.99
C VAL A 141 -0.80 3.67 8.23
N THR A 142 -0.20 3.76 9.41
CA THR A 142 -0.95 3.79 10.68
C THR A 142 -1.45 5.21 10.96
N LEU A 143 -2.54 5.31 11.73
CA LEU A 143 -3.17 6.58 12.11
C LEU A 143 -2.99 6.94 13.59
N GLU A 144 -2.40 6.06 14.40
CA GLU A 144 -2.34 6.19 15.87
C GLU A 144 -1.52 7.40 16.37
N GLN A 145 -0.56 7.90 15.59
CA GLN A 145 0.26 9.08 15.92
C GLN A 145 0.30 10.05 14.74
N GLY A 146 -0.87 10.25 14.11
CA GLY A 146 -0.95 10.81 12.77
C GLY A 146 -0.64 9.76 11.71
N LYS A 147 -0.56 10.19 10.45
CA LYS A 147 -0.29 9.31 9.30
C LYS A 147 1.19 8.97 9.28
N LEU A 148 1.54 7.75 9.68
CA LEU A 148 2.92 7.27 9.73
C LEU A 148 3.08 6.05 8.82
N LEU A 149 4.09 6.07 7.95
CA LEU A 149 4.49 4.89 7.17
C LEU A 149 4.85 3.76 8.13
N TRP A 150 4.02 2.72 8.13
CA TRP A 150 4.18 1.57 9.00
C TRP A 150 4.89 0.42 8.30
N ASN A 151 4.53 0.14 7.05
CA ASN A 151 5.12 -0.94 6.27
C ASN A 151 4.89 -0.74 4.78
N PHE A 152 5.69 -1.40 3.94
CA PHE A 152 5.36 -1.62 2.55
C PHE A 152 5.80 -3.03 2.12
N MET A 153 5.12 -3.58 1.12
CA MET A 153 5.44 -4.90 0.58
C MET A 153 5.02 -5.03 -0.87
N GLN A 154 5.91 -5.64 -1.65
CA GLN A 154 5.61 -6.12 -2.98
C GLN A 154 4.70 -7.36 -2.92
N CYS A 155 3.74 -7.45 -3.82
CA CYS A 155 2.89 -8.63 -3.96
C CYS A 155 2.40 -8.77 -5.40
N ASP A 156 1.78 -9.89 -5.75
CA ASP A 156 1.10 -10.01 -7.05
C ASP A 156 -0.30 -9.36 -7.00
N ALA A 157 -0.91 -9.16 -8.17
CA ALA A 157 -2.22 -8.53 -8.30
C ALA A 157 -3.34 -9.30 -7.54
N LYS A 158 -3.29 -10.63 -7.51
CA LYS A 158 -4.28 -11.47 -6.81
C LYS A 158 -4.18 -11.29 -5.30
N ALA A 159 -2.97 -11.23 -4.76
CA ALA A 159 -2.71 -10.97 -3.36
C ALA A 159 -3.10 -9.53 -2.99
N LEU A 160 -2.84 -8.56 -3.87
CA LEU A 160 -3.20 -7.16 -3.64
C LEU A 160 -4.71 -6.93 -3.62
N ASN A 161 -5.49 -7.64 -4.44
CA ASN A 161 -6.96 -7.61 -4.36
C ASN A 161 -7.50 -7.94 -2.96
N LYS A 162 -6.83 -8.84 -2.22
CA LYS A 162 -7.25 -9.17 -0.85
C LYS A 162 -7.09 -8.00 0.13
N ARG A 163 -6.32 -6.98 -0.24
CA ARG A 163 -6.07 -5.77 0.55
C ARG A 163 -7.01 -4.61 0.20
N ARG A 164 -7.83 -4.78 -0.84
CA ARG A 164 -8.83 -3.80 -1.27
C ARG A 164 -10.15 -4.07 -0.53
N HIS A 165 -10.16 -3.69 0.74
CA HIS A 165 -11.30 -3.84 1.64
C HIS A 165 -11.33 -2.72 2.69
N GLY A 166 -12.45 -2.58 3.38
CA GLY A 166 -12.74 -1.43 4.22
C GLY A 166 -13.47 -0.36 3.42
N GLU A 167 -13.17 0.90 3.74
CA GLU A 167 -13.75 2.06 3.06
C GLU A 167 -12.77 2.60 2.02
N LEU A 168 -13.21 2.73 0.78
CA LEU A 168 -12.42 3.35 -0.28
C LEU A 168 -12.42 4.88 -0.08
N LEU A 169 -11.25 5.45 0.18
CA LEU A 169 -11.07 6.89 0.40
C LEU A 169 -10.58 7.64 -0.83
N TYR A 170 -9.88 6.95 -1.72
CA TYR A 170 -9.30 7.54 -2.93
C TYR A 170 -9.21 6.47 -4.02
N GLN A 171 -9.45 6.88 -5.26
CA GLN A 171 -9.15 6.13 -6.46
C GLN A 171 -8.66 7.09 -7.54
N ARG A 172 -7.67 6.68 -8.32
CA ARG A 172 -7.07 7.51 -9.38
C ARG A 172 -7.93 7.60 -10.64
N TYR A 173 -8.86 6.66 -10.82
CA TYR A 173 -9.70 6.54 -11.99
C TYR A 173 -11.12 6.98 -11.69
N GLU A 174 -11.75 7.67 -12.65
CA GLU A 174 -13.18 7.90 -12.61
C GLU A 174 -13.89 6.61 -13.00
N PHE A 175 -14.65 6.03 -12.08
CA PHE A 175 -15.54 4.92 -12.39
C PHE A 175 -16.68 5.45 -13.28
N LEU A 176 -16.64 5.16 -14.57
CA LEU A 176 -17.82 5.30 -15.43
C LEU A 176 -18.69 4.04 -15.23
N PRO A 177 -19.83 4.11 -14.53
CA PRO A 177 -20.73 2.98 -14.44
C PRO A 177 -21.14 2.55 -15.86
N GLY A 178 -20.96 1.26 -16.13
CA GLY A 178 -21.34 0.49 -17.32
C GLY A 178 -21.79 1.26 -18.57
N LYS A 179 -21.09 1.02 -19.70
CA LYS A 179 -21.79 1.03 -20.99
C LYS A 179 -22.99 0.10 -20.84
N GLU A 180 -24.20 0.66 -20.85
CA GLU A 180 -25.41 -0.09 -21.08
C GLU A 180 -25.13 -1.02 -22.27
N LYS A 181 -25.40 -2.31 -22.09
CA LYS A 181 -25.45 -3.23 -23.22
C LYS A 181 -26.52 -2.67 -24.14
N GLY A 182 -26.10 -2.05 -25.23
CA GLY A 182 -27.00 -1.58 -26.28
C GLY A 182 -27.95 -2.72 -26.62
N HIS A 183 -29.22 -2.50 -26.30
CA HIS A 183 -30.29 -3.32 -26.84
C HIS A 183 -30.17 -3.17 -28.36
N CYS A 184 -29.89 -4.28 -29.04
CA CYS A 184 -29.92 -4.32 -30.49
C CYS A 184 -31.40 -4.20 -30.87
N GLU A 185 -31.89 -2.97 -31.05
CA GLU A 185 -33.17 -2.74 -31.72
C GLU A 185 -33.01 -3.19 -33.17
N GLN A 186 -33.59 -4.34 -33.46
CA GLN A 186 -33.88 -4.75 -34.82
C GLN A 186 -34.93 -3.77 -35.37
N TRP A 187 -34.51 -2.88 -36.28
CA TRP A 187 -35.45 -2.14 -37.13
C TRP A 187 -35.91 -3.05 -38.29
N PRO A 188 -37.15 -2.87 -38.77
CA PRO A 188 -37.87 -3.82 -39.63
C PRO A 188 -37.38 -3.88 -41.07
#